data_AF-A0A4Q3WU18-F1
#
_entry.id   AF-A0A4Q3WU18-F1
#
_cell.length_a   1.000
_cell.length_b   1.000
_cell.length_c   1.000
_cell.angle_alpha   90.00
_cell.angle_beta   90.00
_cell.angle_gamma   90.00
#
_symmetry.space_group_name_H-M   'P 1'
#
loop_
_entity.id
_entity.type
_entity.pdbx_description
1 polymer ?
#
loop_
_entity_poly.entity_id
_entity_poly.type
_entity_poly.pdbx_seq_one_letter_code
_entity_poly.pdbx_strand_id
1 'polypeptide(L)'
;MIVSPSNSQAFGAPGIEPRWTNGAKEGVGTAYAASCRVWFTLWNGALTEVYYPTIDLPQIRDLQFLLTDGETFFHEEKRDLDSKIERLEPSLGFRFTNTERSGRYRIIKEILTDPHLPCVLQSVRIESDEPGFLEKLKIYALCAPHLNGGGEGNSAVVREVAGKTVLAAYKSGGGLTDVTTWLAMAPDCEFGEVSVGYVGQSDGWSDLHADFKLDWHFKNAPDGNVALTGEVLAPIVNGAKVFTLALAFGTGEHSAWTTLLQSLSVPFEETKSHFISQWQRPP
;
A
#
# COMPACT_ATOMS: atom_id res chain seq x y z
N MET A 1 -12.65 -22.92 -30.20
CA MET A 1 -12.76 -21.75 -29.32
C MET A 1 -11.40 -21.10 -29.31
N ILE A 2 -11.22 -20.00 -30.04
CA ILE A 2 -9.92 -19.35 -30.21
C ILE A 2 -9.64 -18.59 -28.92
N VAL A 3 -8.66 -19.04 -28.16
CA VAL A 3 -8.16 -18.32 -26.99
C VAL A 3 -7.41 -17.11 -27.53
N SER A 4 -8.01 -15.93 -27.41
CA SER A 4 -7.32 -14.65 -27.65
C SER A 4 -6.04 -14.62 -26.83
N PRO A 5 -4.90 -14.09 -27.34
CA PRO A 5 -3.68 -13.98 -26.57
C PRO A 5 -3.99 -13.17 -25.31
N SER A 6 -3.79 -13.78 -24.14
CA SER A 6 -4.13 -13.17 -22.86
C SER A 6 -3.35 -11.86 -22.72
N ASN A 7 -4.04 -10.73 -22.72
CA ASN A 7 -3.48 -9.39 -22.52
C ASN A 7 -3.09 -9.21 -21.04
N SER A 8 -2.33 -10.14 -20.48
CA SER A 8 -1.96 -10.24 -19.06
C SER A 8 -0.71 -9.45 -18.71
N GLN A 9 -0.03 -8.89 -19.71
CA GLN A 9 1.18 -8.08 -19.55
C GLN A 9 0.89 -6.62 -19.90
N ALA A 10 1.33 -5.73 -19.03
CA ALA A 10 1.25 -4.29 -19.20
C ALA A 10 2.03 -3.77 -20.41
N PHE A 11 1.56 -2.69 -21.03
CA PHE A 11 2.28 -1.96 -22.08
C PHE A 11 3.05 -0.77 -21.51
N GLY A 12 3.98 -0.20 -22.28
CA GLY A 12 4.71 1.01 -21.87
C GLY A 12 5.96 0.77 -21.02
N ALA A 13 6.54 -0.44 -21.09
CA ALA A 13 7.83 -0.74 -20.50
C ALA A 13 8.93 0.24 -20.98
N PRO A 14 9.89 0.65 -20.12
CA PRO A 14 10.01 0.31 -18.70
C PRO A 14 9.25 1.27 -17.76
N GLY A 15 8.37 2.13 -18.28
CA GLY A 15 7.80 3.27 -17.55
C GLY A 15 8.70 4.50 -17.60
N ILE A 16 8.24 5.59 -16.98
CA ILE A 16 9.03 6.83 -16.87
C ILE A 16 10.19 6.68 -15.89
N GLU A 17 11.18 7.58 -15.98
CA GLU A 17 12.32 7.63 -15.06
C GLU A 17 11.84 7.76 -13.59
N PRO A 18 12.28 6.87 -12.68
CA PRO A 18 11.82 6.86 -11.30
C PRO A 18 12.42 8.02 -10.49
N ARG A 19 11.63 8.50 -9.52
CA ARG A 19 12.04 9.55 -8.58
C ARG A 19 11.64 9.18 -7.16
N TRP A 20 12.45 9.56 -6.18
CA TRP A 20 12.11 9.42 -4.76
C TRP A 20 11.09 10.45 -4.31
N THR A 21 10.49 10.20 -3.14
CA THR A 21 9.55 11.16 -2.54
C THR A 21 10.28 12.37 -1.98
N ASN A 22 9.52 13.31 -1.43
CA ASN A 22 10.06 14.40 -0.65
C ASN A 22 10.85 13.86 0.56
N GLY A 23 12.02 14.44 0.84
CA GLY A 23 12.86 14.07 1.98
C GLY A 23 12.28 14.52 3.34
N ALA A 24 11.33 15.46 3.36
CA ALA A 24 10.61 15.82 4.58
C ALA A 24 9.76 14.64 5.06
N LYS A 25 9.91 14.25 6.33
CA LYS A 25 9.14 13.17 6.97
C LYS A 25 8.44 13.70 8.22
N GLU A 26 7.19 13.30 8.38
CA GLU A 26 6.35 13.68 9.53
C GLU A 26 6.36 12.61 10.63
N GLY A 27 6.71 11.37 10.28
CA GLY A 27 6.80 10.25 11.21
C GLY A 27 7.71 9.15 10.70
N VAL A 28 8.33 8.43 11.64
CA VAL A 28 9.12 7.24 11.40
C VAL A 28 8.73 6.19 12.44
N GLY A 29 8.50 4.96 12.01
CA GLY A 29 8.13 3.87 12.91
C GLY A 29 8.76 2.53 12.57
N THR A 30 8.81 1.67 13.57
CA THR A 30 9.28 0.27 13.52
C THR A 30 8.70 -0.47 14.71
N ALA A 31 8.71 -1.80 14.67
CA ALA A 31 8.50 -2.61 15.86
C ALA A 31 9.67 -2.41 16.83
N TYR A 32 9.42 -2.61 18.12
CA TYR A 32 10.47 -2.70 19.12
C TYR A 32 11.28 -4.00 18.95
N ALA A 33 10.63 -5.09 18.54
CA ALA A 33 11.30 -6.39 18.40
C ALA A 33 12.18 -6.45 17.14
N ALA A 34 13.44 -6.87 17.31
CA ALA A 34 14.40 -7.05 16.23
C ALA A 34 14.00 -8.11 15.17
N SER A 35 12.99 -8.94 15.44
CA SER A 35 12.48 -9.91 14.47
C SER A 35 11.72 -9.24 13.33
N CYS A 36 11.06 -8.11 13.59
CA CYS A 36 10.43 -7.30 12.56
C CYS A 36 11.48 -6.30 12.03
N ARG A 37 12.02 -6.61 10.86
CA ARG A 37 13.07 -5.82 10.19
C ARG A 37 12.48 -4.82 9.20
N VAL A 38 11.46 -4.09 9.65
CA VAL A 38 10.73 -3.12 8.84
C VAL A 38 10.71 -1.78 9.53
N TRP A 39 11.17 -0.76 8.82
CA TRP A 39 11.03 0.64 9.21
C TRP A 39 10.17 1.34 8.18
N PHE A 40 9.25 2.18 8.61
CA PHE A 40 8.41 2.95 7.70
C PHE A 40 8.53 4.45 7.96
N THR A 41 8.27 5.22 6.92
CA THR A 41 8.27 6.68 6.97
C THR A 41 6.95 7.21 6.43
N LEU A 42 6.56 8.38 6.94
CA LEU A 42 5.26 8.99 6.64
C LEU A 42 5.44 10.42 6.17
N TRP A 43 4.65 10.81 5.17
CA TRP A 43 4.57 12.19 4.73
C TRP A 43 3.24 12.49 4.03
N ASN A 44 2.67 13.63 4.39
CA ASN A 44 1.47 14.23 3.84
C ASN A 44 0.32 13.23 3.66
N GLY A 45 -0.01 12.54 4.75
CA GLY A 45 -1.16 11.63 4.79
C GLY A 45 -0.90 10.25 4.22
N ALA A 46 0.29 9.94 3.69
CA ALA A 46 0.60 8.65 3.05
C ALA A 46 1.85 7.97 3.61
N LEU A 47 1.97 6.67 3.32
CA LEU A 47 3.19 5.90 3.55
C LEU A 47 4.20 6.26 2.46
N THR A 48 5.42 6.66 2.84
CA THR A 48 6.51 6.89 1.89
C THR A 48 7.47 5.70 1.87
N GLU A 49 8.77 5.91 2.03
CA GLU A 49 9.74 4.83 2.02
C GLU A 49 9.51 3.86 3.19
N VAL A 50 9.50 2.58 2.86
CA VAL A 50 9.56 1.46 3.80
C VAL A 50 10.88 0.74 3.56
N TYR A 51 11.61 0.45 4.64
CA TYR A 51 12.94 -0.13 4.61
C TYR A 51 12.90 -1.57 5.12
N TYR A 52 13.57 -2.47 4.41
CA TYR A 52 13.68 -3.88 4.73
C TYR A 52 14.84 -4.49 3.94
N PRO A 53 15.58 -5.50 4.45
CA PRO A 53 15.60 -5.94 5.85
C PRO A 53 16.53 -5.08 6.71
N THR A 54 17.13 -4.03 6.14
CA THR A 54 18.02 -3.09 6.82
C THR A 54 17.52 -1.67 6.61
N ILE A 55 17.81 -0.78 7.57
CA ILE A 55 17.31 0.59 7.61
C ILE A 55 17.83 1.48 6.47
N ASP A 56 18.86 1.05 5.76
CA ASP A 56 19.48 1.73 4.62
C ASP A 56 18.97 1.23 3.25
N LEU A 57 18.04 0.27 3.24
CA LEU A 57 17.52 -0.35 2.02
C LEU A 57 16.02 -0.07 1.83
N PRO A 58 15.64 1.03 1.15
CA PRO A 58 14.25 1.32 0.87
C PRO A 58 13.68 0.37 -0.19
N GLN A 59 12.39 0.05 -0.05
CA GLN A 59 11.69 -0.97 -0.84
C GLN A 59 10.48 -0.44 -1.60
N ILE A 60 9.90 0.68 -1.17
CA ILE A 60 8.84 1.39 -1.87
C ILE A 60 9.18 2.87 -1.91
N ARG A 61 8.63 3.58 -2.89
CA ARG A 61 8.60 5.04 -2.91
C ARG A 61 7.47 5.56 -2.05
N ASP A 62 6.26 5.13 -2.36
CA ASP A 62 5.05 5.48 -1.65
C ASP A 62 3.98 4.40 -1.78
N LEU A 63 3.07 4.42 -0.83
CA LEU A 63 1.82 3.70 -0.87
C LEU A 63 0.72 4.62 -0.36
N GLN A 64 -0.24 4.88 -1.26
CA GLN A 64 -1.29 5.87 -1.06
C GLN A 64 -2.66 5.34 -1.48
N PHE A 65 -3.71 6.00 -1.02
CA PHE A 65 -5.08 5.79 -1.49
C PHE A 65 -5.47 6.82 -2.56
N LEU A 66 -6.07 6.31 -3.63
CA LEU A 66 -6.78 7.09 -4.64
C LEU A 66 -8.28 6.93 -4.41
N LEU A 67 -9.04 8.01 -4.52
CA LEU A 67 -10.48 8.02 -4.24
C LEU A 67 -11.25 8.65 -5.39
N THR A 68 -12.37 8.03 -5.73
CA THR A 68 -13.27 8.50 -6.78
C THR A 68 -14.68 7.99 -6.52
N ASP A 69 -15.69 8.66 -7.07
CA ASP A 69 -17.04 8.12 -7.21
C ASP A 69 -17.26 7.39 -8.55
N GLY A 70 -16.24 7.35 -9.41
CA GLY A 70 -16.27 6.76 -10.74
C GLY A 70 -16.94 7.64 -11.81
N GLU A 71 -17.29 8.90 -11.47
CA GLU A 71 -18.08 9.77 -12.36
C GLU A 71 -17.64 11.24 -12.35
N THR A 72 -17.33 11.82 -11.19
CA THR A 72 -17.20 13.27 -11.03
C THR A 72 -15.88 13.74 -10.45
N PHE A 73 -15.17 12.92 -9.68
CA PHE A 73 -13.89 13.33 -9.08
C PHE A 73 -12.86 12.23 -9.02
N PHE A 74 -11.59 12.62 -8.97
CA PHE A 74 -10.46 11.76 -8.63
C PHE A 74 -9.54 12.50 -7.68
N HIS A 75 -9.26 11.91 -6.53
CA HIS A 75 -8.44 12.50 -5.49
C HIS A 75 -7.27 11.59 -5.13
N GLU A 76 -6.08 12.17 -5.03
CA GLU A 76 -4.94 11.58 -4.35
C GLU A 76 -4.92 12.04 -2.89
N GLU A 77 -4.85 11.10 -1.94
CA GLU A 77 -4.86 11.46 -0.52
C GLU A 77 -3.73 12.41 -0.11
N LYS A 78 -2.58 12.34 -0.80
CA LYS A 78 -1.41 13.18 -0.52
C LYS A 78 -1.43 14.54 -1.22
N ARG A 79 -2.41 14.83 -2.08
CA ARG A 79 -2.47 16.09 -2.85
C ARG A 79 -3.77 16.85 -2.65
N ASP A 80 -4.87 16.14 -2.55
CA ASP A 80 -6.22 16.73 -2.59
C ASP A 80 -6.89 16.79 -1.22
N LEU A 81 -6.28 16.17 -0.21
CA LEU A 81 -6.79 16.15 1.16
C LEU A 81 -5.84 16.92 2.09
N ASP A 82 -6.41 17.54 3.11
CA ASP A 82 -5.65 18.18 4.20
C ASP A 82 -5.36 17.14 5.28
N SER A 83 -4.07 16.93 5.57
CA SER A 83 -3.58 15.87 6.46
C SER A 83 -3.21 16.41 7.84
N LYS A 84 -3.66 15.70 8.88
CA LYS A 84 -3.16 15.84 10.26
C LYS A 84 -2.57 14.52 10.72
N ILE A 85 -1.39 14.56 11.33
CA ILE A 85 -0.72 13.40 11.92
C ILE A 85 -0.68 13.50 13.46
N GLU A 86 -0.90 12.37 14.12
CA GLU A 86 -0.79 12.23 15.58
C GLU A 86 -0.06 10.93 15.91
N ARG A 87 0.77 10.92 16.94
CA ARG A 87 1.46 9.71 17.40
C ARG A 87 0.54 8.88 18.30
N LEU A 88 0.57 7.56 18.13
CA LEU A 88 -0.11 6.60 19.00
C LEU A 88 0.75 6.36 20.24
N GLU A 89 0.78 7.34 21.14
CA GLU A 89 1.62 7.28 22.34
C GLU A 89 1.30 6.07 23.24
N PRO A 90 2.31 5.47 23.89
CA PRO A 90 3.74 5.79 23.88
C PRO A 90 4.55 5.03 22.80
N SER A 91 3.95 4.70 21.65
CA SER A 91 4.57 3.85 20.61
C SER A 91 5.03 4.64 19.39
N LEU A 92 5.82 4.04 18.49
CA LEU A 92 6.12 4.62 17.17
C LEU A 92 5.06 4.30 16.09
N GLY A 93 3.80 4.17 16.51
CA GLY A 93 2.65 4.09 15.62
C GLY A 93 2.07 5.48 15.39
N PHE A 94 1.37 5.70 14.29
CA PHE A 94 0.83 7.01 13.94
C PHE A 94 -0.60 6.91 13.46
N ARG A 95 -1.37 7.98 13.66
CA ARG A 95 -2.69 8.19 13.10
C ARG A 95 -2.67 9.37 12.14
N PHE A 96 -3.07 9.15 10.91
CA PHE A 96 -3.44 10.22 9.98
C PHE A 96 -4.94 10.47 10.02
N THR A 97 -5.31 11.73 9.84
CA THR A 97 -6.66 12.18 9.56
C THR A 97 -6.61 13.07 8.32
N ASN A 98 -6.92 12.49 7.16
CA ASN A 98 -6.91 13.16 5.86
C ASN A 98 -8.34 13.61 5.54
N THR A 99 -8.58 14.90 5.44
CA THR A 99 -9.93 15.47 5.24
C THR A 99 -10.03 16.07 3.84
N GLU A 100 -11.08 15.73 3.09
CA GLU A 100 -11.34 16.39 1.81
C GLU A 100 -11.62 17.88 2.03
N ARG A 101 -11.11 18.75 1.15
CA ARG A 101 -11.08 20.22 1.38
C ARG A 101 -12.45 20.88 1.54
N SER A 102 -13.50 20.25 1.02
CA SER A 102 -14.89 20.71 1.18
C SER A 102 -15.60 20.02 2.35
N GLY A 103 -14.91 19.15 3.08
CA GLY A 103 -15.41 18.41 4.24
C GLY A 103 -16.29 17.22 3.88
N ARG A 104 -16.33 16.76 2.62
CA ARG A 104 -17.27 15.71 2.18
C ARG A 104 -17.02 14.35 2.84
N TYR A 105 -15.75 14.02 3.05
CA TYR A 105 -15.34 12.78 3.69
C TYR A 105 -13.98 12.92 4.35
N ARG A 106 -13.65 11.94 5.19
CA ARG A 106 -12.39 11.88 5.91
C ARG A 106 -11.85 10.46 5.97
N ILE A 107 -10.55 10.31 5.75
CA ILE A 107 -9.82 9.05 5.88
C ILE A 107 -9.02 9.11 7.18
N ILE A 108 -9.37 8.24 8.12
CA ILE A 108 -8.63 8.05 9.36
C ILE A 108 -7.81 6.78 9.21
N LYS A 109 -6.48 6.89 9.34
CA LYS A 109 -5.58 5.76 9.15
C LYS A 109 -4.66 5.60 10.34
N GLU A 110 -4.63 4.42 10.93
CA GLU A 110 -3.61 4.06 11.92
C GLU A 110 -2.56 3.16 11.29
N ILE A 111 -1.30 3.55 11.43
CA ILE A 111 -0.16 2.93 10.75
C ILE A 111 0.85 2.47 11.80
N LEU A 112 1.20 1.19 11.74
CA LEU A 112 2.19 0.53 12.58
C LEU A 112 2.76 -0.68 11.85
N THR A 113 3.79 -1.31 12.40
CA THR A 113 4.25 -2.61 11.89
C THR A 113 3.62 -3.76 12.68
N ASP A 114 3.58 -4.94 12.09
CA ASP A 114 3.46 -6.16 12.87
C ASP A 114 4.59 -6.21 13.93
N PRO A 115 4.28 -6.56 15.20
CA PRO A 115 5.26 -6.58 16.28
C PRO A 115 6.39 -7.59 16.10
N HIS A 116 6.25 -8.58 15.20
CA HIS A 116 7.18 -9.69 15.05
C HIS A 116 7.55 -10.04 13.62
N LEU A 117 6.65 -9.77 12.67
CA LEU A 117 6.80 -10.12 11.26
C LEU A 117 7.13 -8.87 10.42
N PRO A 118 7.87 -9.02 9.30
CA PRO A 118 8.22 -7.88 8.44
C PRO A 118 7.02 -7.40 7.61
N CYS A 119 6.09 -6.71 8.27
CA CYS A 119 4.85 -6.23 7.67
C CYS A 119 4.47 -4.84 8.23
N VAL A 120 4.06 -3.93 7.36
CA VAL A 120 3.40 -2.67 7.74
C VAL A 120 1.89 -2.87 7.62
N LEU A 121 1.14 -2.44 8.62
CA LEU A 121 -0.31 -2.49 8.67
C LEU A 121 -0.89 -1.08 8.70
N GLN A 122 -1.93 -0.85 7.91
CA GLN A 122 -2.73 0.36 7.92
C GLN A 122 -4.19 0.01 8.17
N SER A 123 -4.69 0.29 9.37
CA SER A 123 -6.13 0.25 9.64
C SER A 123 -6.77 1.54 9.15
N VAL A 124 -7.73 1.42 8.25
CA VAL A 124 -8.34 2.54 7.54
C VAL A 124 -9.82 2.58 7.86
N ARG A 125 -10.30 3.78 8.20
CA ARG A 125 -11.70 4.10 8.40
C ARG A 125 -12.06 5.34 7.58
N ILE A 126 -13.04 5.23 6.70
CA ILE A 126 -13.53 6.35 5.89
C ILE A 126 -14.95 6.71 6.30
N GLU A 127 -15.13 7.97 6.68
CA GLU A 127 -16.38 8.53 7.19
C GLU A 127 -16.85 9.65 6.26
N SER A 128 -18.17 9.79 6.14
CA SER A 128 -18.83 10.90 5.46
C SER A 128 -20.15 11.18 6.15
N ASP A 129 -20.50 12.47 6.29
CA ASP A 129 -21.81 12.89 6.80
C ASP A 129 -22.86 12.95 5.69
N GLU A 130 -22.47 12.83 4.41
CA GLU A 130 -23.40 12.79 3.28
C GLU A 130 -24.05 11.39 3.14
N PRO A 131 -25.39 11.30 3.21
CA PRO A 131 -26.08 10.03 3.04
C PRO A 131 -25.84 9.43 1.65
N GLY A 132 -25.48 8.15 1.59
CA GLY A 132 -25.28 7.44 0.33
C GLY A 132 -23.92 7.70 -0.35
N PHE A 133 -23.08 8.56 0.22
CA PHE A 133 -21.79 8.92 -0.37
C PHE A 133 -20.81 7.73 -0.34
N LEU A 134 -20.71 7.06 0.82
CA LEU A 134 -19.76 5.96 1.01
C LEU A 134 -20.07 4.77 0.09
N GLU A 135 -21.33 4.52 -0.24
CA GLU A 135 -21.75 3.44 -1.13
C GLU A 135 -21.24 3.63 -2.56
N LYS A 136 -21.03 4.89 -2.98
CA LYS A 136 -20.49 5.25 -4.30
C LYS A 136 -18.96 5.40 -4.28
N LEU A 137 -18.40 5.70 -3.11
CA LEU A 137 -16.97 5.94 -2.96
C LEU A 137 -16.16 4.67 -3.23
N LYS A 138 -15.34 4.71 -4.27
CA LYS A 138 -14.32 3.72 -4.59
C LYS A 138 -12.98 4.13 -3.98
N ILE A 139 -12.25 3.13 -3.51
CA ILE A 139 -10.97 3.30 -2.82
C ILE A 139 -9.97 2.40 -3.53
N TYR A 140 -8.88 2.96 -4.03
CA TYR A 140 -7.82 2.19 -4.67
C TYR A 140 -6.53 2.35 -3.88
N ALA A 141 -5.93 1.22 -3.47
CA ALA A 141 -4.58 1.22 -2.93
C ALA A 141 -3.59 1.25 -4.11
N LEU A 142 -2.70 2.26 -4.15
CA LEU A 142 -1.63 2.40 -5.14
C LEU A 142 -0.28 2.28 -4.43
N CYS A 143 0.51 1.28 -4.82
CA CYS A 143 1.87 1.06 -4.33
C CYS A 143 2.88 1.26 -5.46
N ALA A 144 3.96 2.03 -5.22
CA ALA A 144 5.07 2.19 -6.15
C ALA A 144 6.34 1.51 -5.61
N PRO A 145 6.64 0.26 -6.02
CA PRO A 145 7.83 -0.47 -5.58
C PRO A 145 9.11 0.16 -6.08
N HIS A 146 10.03 0.39 -5.16
CA HIS A 146 11.40 0.81 -5.44
C HIS A 146 12.35 -0.19 -4.75
N LEU A 147 12.20 -1.48 -5.08
CA LEU A 147 12.87 -2.55 -4.37
C LEU A 147 14.38 -2.42 -4.49
N ASN A 148 15.07 -2.84 -3.44
CA ASN A 148 16.53 -2.85 -3.35
C ASN A 148 17.16 -1.49 -3.69
N GLY A 149 16.52 -0.40 -3.25
CA GLY A 149 17.06 0.94 -3.38
C GLY A 149 16.83 1.62 -4.74
N GLY A 150 15.92 1.13 -5.59
CA GLY A 150 15.67 1.79 -6.87
C GLY A 150 14.38 1.41 -7.56
N GLY A 151 13.79 2.39 -8.27
CA GLY A 151 12.55 2.23 -9.03
C GLY A 151 12.71 1.47 -10.36
N GLU A 152 13.92 1.32 -10.88
CA GLU A 152 14.16 0.54 -12.11
C GLU A 152 14.26 -0.96 -11.82
N GLY A 153 13.93 -1.79 -12.83
CA GLY A 153 14.11 -3.24 -12.78
C GLY A 153 13.21 -3.98 -11.79
N ASN A 154 12.11 -3.35 -11.34
CA ASN A 154 11.10 -3.99 -10.51
C ASN A 154 10.15 -4.79 -11.41
N SER A 155 9.76 -5.98 -10.96
CA SER A 155 8.72 -6.78 -11.61
C SER A 155 7.49 -6.85 -10.73
N ALA A 156 6.33 -6.43 -11.24
CA ALA A 156 5.06 -6.49 -10.53
C ALA A 156 4.16 -7.60 -11.09
N VAL A 157 3.43 -8.26 -10.19
CA VAL A 157 2.56 -9.40 -10.49
C VAL A 157 1.30 -9.41 -9.64
N VAL A 158 0.20 -9.88 -10.23
CA VAL A 158 -1.04 -10.23 -9.53
C VAL A 158 -1.05 -11.74 -9.30
N ARG A 159 -1.39 -12.17 -8.08
CA ARG A 159 -1.40 -13.58 -7.67
C ARG A 159 -2.65 -13.90 -6.86
N GLU A 160 -3.08 -15.16 -6.90
CA GLU A 160 -4.10 -15.72 -6.03
C GLU A 160 -3.42 -16.65 -5.02
N VAL A 161 -3.55 -16.37 -3.73
CA VAL A 161 -2.90 -17.12 -2.67
C VAL A 161 -3.93 -17.46 -1.60
N ALA A 162 -4.16 -18.75 -1.36
CA ALA A 162 -5.16 -19.23 -0.40
C ALA A 162 -6.56 -18.60 -0.57
N GLY A 163 -6.97 -18.34 -1.83
CA GLY A 163 -8.26 -17.72 -2.16
C GLY A 163 -8.32 -16.20 -1.98
N LYS A 164 -7.17 -15.54 -1.79
CA LYS A 164 -7.06 -14.07 -1.69
C LYS A 164 -6.20 -13.54 -2.85
N THR A 165 -6.69 -12.49 -3.51
CA THR A 165 -5.91 -11.72 -4.48
C THR A 165 -4.80 -10.94 -3.76
N VAL A 166 -3.57 -11.12 -4.22
CA VAL A 166 -2.37 -10.45 -3.71
C VAL A 166 -1.68 -9.69 -4.83
N LEU A 167 -1.40 -8.42 -4.58
CA LEU A 167 -0.56 -7.58 -5.41
C LEU A 167 0.89 -7.69 -4.91
N ALA A 168 1.80 -8.16 -5.74
CA ALA A 168 3.18 -8.39 -5.33
C ALA A 168 4.18 -7.80 -6.32
N ALA A 169 5.35 -7.41 -5.81
CA ALA A 169 6.48 -7.04 -6.65
C ALA A 169 7.76 -7.69 -6.13
N TYR A 170 8.70 -7.91 -7.04
CA TYR A 170 9.99 -8.48 -6.69
C TYR A 170 11.10 -7.90 -7.54
N LYS A 171 12.31 -7.98 -6.99
CA LYS A 171 13.55 -7.61 -7.67
C LYS A 171 14.70 -8.45 -7.13
N SER A 172 15.52 -8.95 -8.05
CA SER A 172 16.76 -9.64 -7.74
C SER A 172 17.92 -8.68 -8.00
N GLY A 173 18.71 -8.41 -6.96
CA GLY A 173 19.81 -7.46 -7.03
C GLY A 173 19.36 -5.99 -7.06
N GLY A 174 20.33 -5.09 -7.23
CA GLY A 174 20.13 -3.65 -7.17
C GLY A 174 21.41 -2.93 -6.78
N GLY A 175 21.42 -1.59 -6.85
CA GLY A 175 22.62 -0.80 -6.54
C GLY A 175 23.12 -0.93 -5.09
N LEU A 176 22.28 -1.42 -4.18
CA LEU A 176 22.58 -1.54 -2.76
C LEU A 176 22.67 -2.98 -2.24
N THR A 177 22.27 -3.99 -3.03
CA THR A 177 22.28 -5.39 -2.60
C THR A 177 22.13 -6.35 -3.78
N ASP A 178 22.64 -7.58 -3.64
CA ASP A 178 22.48 -8.68 -4.61
C ASP A 178 21.32 -9.64 -4.28
N VAL A 179 20.62 -9.41 -3.16
CA VAL A 179 19.56 -10.32 -2.71
C VAL A 179 18.27 -10.14 -3.51
N THR A 180 17.44 -11.18 -3.52
CA THR A 180 16.07 -11.08 -4.01
C THR A 180 15.17 -10.60 -2.89
N THR A 181 14.40 -9.54 -3.15
CA THR A 181 13.40 -9.01 -2.23
C THR A 181 12.03 -9.10 -2.90
N TRP A 182 11.05 -9.54 -2.13
CA TRP A 182 9.64 -9.60 -2.48
C TRP A 182 8.87 -8.69 -1.54
N LEU A 183 7.89 -7.97 -2.10
CA LEU A 183 6.81 -7.36 -1.34
C LEU A 183 5.48 -8.00 -1.75
N ALA A 184 4.54 -8.01 -0.82
CA ALA A 184 3.17 -8.45 -1.05
C ALA A 184 2.20 -7.51 -0.34
N MET A 185 1.09 -7.18 -1.01
CA MET A 185 0.07 -6.26 -0.52
C MET A 185 -1.32 -6.86 -0.70
N ALA A 186 -2.12 -6.85 0.37
CA ALA A 186 -3.54 -7.17 0.32
C ALA A 186 -4.28 -6.56 1.52
N PRO A 187 -5.58 -6.25 1.38
CA PRO A 187 -6.43 -5.92 2.50
C PRO A 187 -6.90 -7.18 3.25
N ASP A 188 -7.41 -7.00 4.46
CA ASP A 188 -8.14 -8.03 5.21
C ASP A 188 -9.45 -8.44 4.51
N CYS A 189 -10.10 -7.52 3.80
CA CYS A 189 -11.19 -7.76 2.86
C CYS A 189 -10.68 -8.23 1.46
N GLU A 190 -11.53 -8.14 0.44
CA GLU A 190 -11.22 -8.50 -0.94
C GLU A 190 -10.80 -7.27 -1.77
N PHE A 191 -9.98 -7.52 -2.78
CA PHE A 191 -9.83 -6.56 -3.87
C PHE A 191 -10.95 -6.78 -4.90
N GLY A 192 -11.42 -5.69 -5.50
CA GLY A 192 -12.26 -5.69 -6.71
C GLY A 192 -11.36 -5.68 -7.93
N GLU A 193 -11.39 -4.58 -8.68
CA GLU A 193 -10.51 -4.44 -9.84
C GLU A 193 -9.04 -4.27 -9.43
N VAL A 194 -8.16 -5.01 -10.09
CA VAL A 194 -6.71 -5.01 -9.83
C VAL A 194 -5.90 -4.94 -11.11
N SER A 195 -4.76 -4.24 -11.04
CA SER A 195 -3.83 -4.11 -12.16
C SER A 195 -2.40 -3.87 -11.67
N VAL A 196 -1.43 -4.32 -12.46
CA VAL A 196 -0.01 -3.92 -12.32
C VAL A 196 0.47 -3.33 -13.64
N GLY A 197 1.20 -2.22 -13.58
CA GLY A 197 1.55 -1.49 -14.80
C GLY A 197 2.81 -0.64 -14.67
N TYR A 198 3.24 -0.06 -15.78
CA TYR A 198 4.41 0.81 -15.83
C TYR A 198 4.03 2.26 -15.55
N VAL A 199 4.77 2.91 -14.64
CA VAL A 199 4.49 4.27 -14.17
C VAL A 199 4.50 5.27 -15.33
N GLY A 200 3.45 6.07 -15.43
CA GLY A 200 3.22 7.08 -16.45
C GLY A 200 2.78 6.53 -17.81
N GLN A 201 2.48 5.24 -17.92
CA GLN A 201 2.09 4.60 -19.17
C GLN A 201 0.85 3.72 -19.01
N SER A 202 0.93 2.72 -18.12
CA SER A 202 -0.13 1.72 -17.92
C SER A 202 -0.46 1.50 -16.43
N ASP A 203 -0.01 2.40 -15.56
CA ASP A 203 -0.25 2.33 -14.12
C ASP A 203 -1.67 2.80 -13.75
N GLY A 204 -2.17 2.34 -12.60
CA GLY A 204 -3.54 2.66 -12.19
C GLY A 204 -3.78 4.12 -11.84
N TRP A 205 -2.75 4.95 -11.57
CA TRP A 205 -2.97 6.38 -11.42
C TRP A 205 -3.33 7.00 -12.78
N SER A 206 -2.58 6.66 -13.83
CA SER A 206 -2.84 7.17 -15.18
C SER A 206 -4.20 6.74 -15.71
N ASP A 207 -4.61 5.51 -15.39
CA ASP A 207 -5.92 4.94 -15.74
C ASP A 207 -7.05 5.73 -15.05
N LEU A 208 -7.06 5.74 -13.71
CA LEU A 208 -8.10 6.40 -12.92
C LEU A 208 -8.17 7.92 -13.14
N HIS A 209 -7.04 8.57 -13.40
CA HIS A 209 -7.02 10.00 -13.69
C HIS A 209 -7.64 10.33 -15.06
N ALA A 210 -7.66 9.39 -16.00
CA ALA A 210 -8.20 9.63 -17.34
C ALA A 210 -9.72 9.73 -17.35
N ASP A 211 -10.41 8.82 -16.65
CA ASP A 211 -11.87 8.72 -16.73
C ASP A 211 -12.54 8.20 -15.44
N PHE A 212 -11.82 8.17 -14.32
CA PHE A 212 -12.27 7.73 -12.99
C PHE A 212 -12.48 6.22 -12.83
N LYS A 213 -12.02 5.42 -13.80
CA LYS A 213 -12.17 3.96 -13.77
C LYS A 213 -10.81 3.28 -13.90
N LEU A 214 -10.77 2.05 -13.39
CA LEU A 214 -9.62 1.18 -13.57
C LEU A 214 -10.00 0.19 -14.68
N ASP A 215 -9.73 0.56 -15.92
CA ASP A 215 -10.08 -0.21 -17.11
C ASP A 215 -9.07 -1.33 -17.40
N TRP A 216 -7.85 -1.18 -16.91
CA TRP A 216 -6.79 -2.18 -17.12
C TRP A 216 -6.78 -3.23 -16.02
N HIS A 217 -6.54 -4.48 -16.40
CA HIS A 217 -6.46 -5.63 -15.49
C HIS A 217 -5.21 -6.47 -15.75
N PHE A 218 -4.07 -5.80 -15.97
CA PHE A 218 -2.81 -6.47 -16.25
C PHE A 218 -2.34 -7.25 -15.03
N LYS A 219 -1.81 -8.46 -15.26
CA LYS A 219 -1.33 -9.37 -14.21
C LYS A 219 0.18 -9.38 -14.06
N ASN A 220 0.91 -8.80 -15.03
CA ASN A 220 2.36 -8.79 -15.06
C ASN A 220 2.88 -7.47 -15.64
N ALA A 221 3.87 -6.88 -14.99
CA ALA A 221 4.68 -5.78 -15.51
C ALA A 221 6.14 -6.08 -15.14
N PRO A 222 6.89 -6.83 -15.98
CA PRO A 222 8.26 -7.21 -15.67
C PRO A 222 9.25 -6.05 -15.91
N ASP A 223 10.32 -6.04 -15.12
CA ASP A 223 11.55 -5.28 -15.38
C ASP A 223 11.35 -3.79 -15.74
N GLY A 224 10.81 -2.99 -14.80
CA GLY A 224 10.65 -1.56 -15.00
C GLY A 224 10.37 -0.77 -13.73
N ASN A 225 10.00 0.50 -13.94
CA ASN A 225 9.35 1.34 -12.95
C ASN A 225 7.85 1.04 -12.96
N VAL A 226 7.41 0.27 -11.98
CA VAL A 226 6.08 -0.32 -11.93
C VAL A 226 5.23 0.24 -10.80
N ALA A 227 3.93 0.07 -10.89
CA ALA A 227 2.99 0.33 -9.81
C ALA A 227 1.97 -0.81 -9.70
N LEU A 228 1.49 -1.02 -8.48
CA LEU A 228 0.42 -1.97 -8.16
C LEU A 228 -0.82 -1.19 -7.75
N THR A 229 -1.97 -1.53 -8.31
CA THR A 229 -3.24 -0.87 -8.00
C THR A 229 -4.33 -1.90 -7.74
N GLY A 230 -5.07 -1.73 -6.66
CA GLY A 230 -6.22 -2.59 -6.35
C GLY A 230 -7.34 -1.83 -5.66
N GLU A 231 -8.56 -2.00 -6.16
CA GLU A 231 -9.79 -1.49 -5.56
C GLU A 231 -10.09 -2.24 -4.26
N VAL A 232 -10.12 -1.55 -3.13
CA VAL A 232 -10.44 -2.17 -1.84
C VAL A 232 -11.96 -2.21 -1.67
N LEU A 233 -12.55 -3.41 -1.63
CA LEU A 233 -13.97 -3.63 -1.40
C LEU A 233 -14.31 -3.51 0.09
N ALA A 234 -14.02 -2.35 0.67
CA ALA A 234 -14.18 -2.10 2.09
C ALA A 234 -15.68 -2.16 2.50
N PRO A 235 -16.05 -3.03 3.46
CA PRO A 235 -17.40 -3.07 3.99
C PRO A 235 -17.74 -1.79 4.75
N ILE A 236 -19.02 -1.43 4.77
CA ILE A 236 -19.53 -0.35 5.62
C ILE A 236 -19.95 -0.93 6.96
N VAL A 237 -19.28 -0.52 8.03
CA VAL A 237 -19.55 -0.93 9.42
C VAL A 237 -19.73 0.32 10.27
N ASN A 238 -20.86 0.41 10.97
CA ASN A 238 -21.21 1.57 11.81
C ASN A 238 -21.05 2.90 11.05
N GLY A 239 -21.61 2.97 9.83
CA GLY A 239 -21.63 4.18 9.00
C GLY A 239 -20.29 4.59 8.39
N ALA A 240 -19.28 3.71 8.37
CA ALA A 240 -17.98 4.01 7.77
C ALA A 240 -17.44 2.81 6.99
N LYS A 241 -16.69 3.06 5.92
CA LYS A 241 -15.91 2.00 5.26
C LYS A 241 -14.71 1.66 6.14
N VAL A 242 -14.50 0.38 6.45
CA VAL A 242 -13.40 -0.08 7.32
C VAL A 242 -12.64 -1.25 6.72
N PHE A 243 -11.32 -1.23 6.82
CA PHE A 243 -10.44 -2.34 6.39
C PHE A 243 -9.04 -2.16 6.97
N THR A 244 -8.25 -3.23 6.94
CA THR A 244 -6.81 -3.22 7.22
C THR A 244 -6.05 -3.56 5.95
N LEU A 245 -5.13 -2.70 5.51
CA LEU A 245 -4.20 -2.99 4.42
C LEU A 245 -2.85 -3.44 4.98
N ALA A 246 -2.34 -4.57 4.51
CA ALA A 246 -1.03 -5.08 4.87
C ALA A 246 -0.05 -4.96 3.71
N LEU A 247 1.20 -4.60 4.02
CA LEU A 247 2.35 -4.59 3.12
C LEU A 247 3.49 -5.39 3.76
N ALA A 248 3.68 -6.61 3.29
CA ALA A 248 4.63 -7.58 3.82
C ALA A 248 5.86 -7.73 2.93
N PHE A 249 6.99 -8.12 3.53
CA PHE A 249 8.25 -8.32 2.84
C PHE A 249 8.84 -9.70 3.09
N GLY A 250 9.60 -10.21 2.13
CA GLY A 250 10.27 -11.50 2.21
C GLY A 250 11.47 -11.60 1.27
N THR A 251 12.34 -12.57 1.53
CA THR A 251 13.45 -12.93 0.62
C THR A 251 13.01 -13.88 -0.51
N GLY A 252 11.72 -14.19 -0.58
CA GLY A 252 11.12 -15.06 -1.57
C GLY A 252 9.61 -14.87 -1.61
N GLU A 253 9.00 -15.35 -2.69
CA GLU A 253 7.56 -15.22 -2.94
C GLU A 253 6.71 -15.79 -1.78
N HIS A 254 6.98 -17.03 -1.39
CA HIS A 254 6.25 -17.72 -0.33
C HIS A 254 6.44 -17.08 1.05
N SER A 255 7.62 -16.51 1.35
CA SER A 255 7.86 -15.87 2.64
C SER A 255 7.09 -14.55 2.75
N ALA A 256 7.07 -13.73 1.70
CA ALA A 256 6.29 -12.49 1.67
C ALA A 256 4.79 -12.76 1.83
N TRP A 257 4.24 -13.77 1.13
CA TRP A 257 2.84 -14.15 1.27
C TRP A 257 2.49 -14.72 2.64
N THR A 258 3.33 -15.60 3.18
CA THR A 258 3.09 -16.18 4.51
C THR A 258 3.09 -15.09 5.57
N THR A 259 4.04 -14.16 5.51
CA THR A 259 4.09 -12.97 6.37
C THR A 259 2.81 -12.15 6.23
N LEU A 260 2.36 -11.86 5.00
CA LEU A 260 1.14 -11.10 4.73
C LEU A 260 -0.08 -11.75 5.38
N LEU A 261 -0.30 -13.05 5.12
CA LEU A 261 -1.46 -13.78 5.61
C LEU A 261 -1.43 -13.95 7.13
N GLN A 262 -0.25 -14.16 7.73
CA GLN A 262 -0.11 -14.25 9.18
C GLN A 262 -0.43 -12.91 9.85
N SER A 263 0.11 -11.79 9.36
CA SER A 263 -0.18 -10.47 9.93
C SER A 263 -1.66 -10.07 9.77
N LEU A 264 -2.32 -10.46 8.67
CA LEU A 264 -3.76 -10.24 8.47
C LEU A 264 -4.65 -11.21 9.27
N SER A 265 -4.12 -12.34 9.75
CA SER A 265 -4.90 -13.30 10.54
C SER A 265 -5.19 -12.83 11.97
N VAL A 266 -4.43 -11.84 12.46
CA VAL A 266 -4.62 -11.21 13.75
C VAL A 266 -5.38 -9.89 13.57
N PRO A 267 -6.49 -9.65 14.29
CA PRO A 267 -7.21 -8.39 14.22
C PRO A 267 -6.30 -7.19 14.54
N PHE A 268 -6.44 -6.11 13.77
CA PHE A 268 -5.56 -4.94 13.91
C PHE A 268 -5.48 -4.38 15.34
N GLU A 269 -6.61 -4.31 16.07
CA GLU A 269 -6.63 -3.79 17.45
C GLU A 269 -5.80 -4.66 18.42
N GLU A 270 -5.74 -5.97 18.21
CA GLU A 270 -4.89 -6.86 18.98
C GLU A 270 -3.41 -6.62 18.63
N THR A 271 -3.09 -6.54 17.34
CA THR A 271 -1.74 -6.22 16.85
C THR A 271 -1.25 -4.87 17.37
N LYS A 272 -2.11 -3.86 17.36
CA LYS A 272 -1.85 -2.52 17.90
C LYS A 272 -1.58 -2.55 19.40
N SER A 273 -2.40 -3.28 20.16
CA SER A 273 -2.20 -3.45 21.60
C SER A 273 -0.85 -4.08 21.91
N HIS A 274 -0.47 -5.12 21.17
CA HIS A 274 0.85 -5.73 21.28
C HIS A 274 1.97 -4.77 20.88
N PHE A 275 1.86 -4.08 19.74
CA PHE A 275 2.84 -3.09 19.27
C PHE A 275 3.10 -2.00 20.32
N ILE A 276 2.04 -1.41 20.87
CA ILE A 276 2.14 -0.38 21.92
C ILE A 276 2.78 -0.94 23.18
N SER A 277 2.38 -2.15 23.61
CA SER A 277 2.94 -2.79 24.81
C SER A 277 4.46 -3.05 24.68
N GLN A 278 4.95 -3.35 23.48
CA GLN A 278 6.38 -3.57 23.28
C GLN A 278 7.19 -2.28 23.43
N TRP A 279 6.66 -1.15 22.95
CA TRP A 279 7.30 0.17 23.09
C TRP A 279 7.31 0.72 24.52
N GLN A 280 6.46 0.19 25.40
CA GLN A 280 6.46 0.53 26.83
C GLN A 280 7.54 -0.22 27.62
N ARG A 281 8.22 -1.20 27.01
CA ARG A 281 9.28 -1.94 27.69
C ARG A 281 10.47 -1.01 27.95
N PRO A 282 11.10 -1.11 29.13
CA PRO A 282 12.33 -0.37 29.38
C PRO A 282 13.42 -0.83 28.39
N PRO A 283 14.32 0.09 27.98
CA PRO A 283 15.46 -0.24 27.13
C PRO A 283 16.45 -1.21 27.81
#